data_AF-J9GD01-F1
#
_entry.id   AF-J9GD01-F1
#
_cell.length_a   1.000
_cell.length_b   1.000
_cell.length_c   1.000
_cell.angle_alpha   90.00
_cell.angle_beta   90.00
_cell.angle_gamma   90.00
#
_symmetry.space_group_name_H-M   'P 1'
#
loop_
_entity.id
_entity.type
_entity.pdbx_description
1 polymer ?
#
loop_
_entity_poly.entity_id
_entity_poly.type
_entity_poly.pdbx_seq_one_letter_code
_entity_poly.pdbx_strand_id
1 'polypeptide(L)'
;MRLLREDGYIAMDRYGTITLLEKGAKIADQIYERHTIISRMLMELGVPEEIAKEDACKVEHALSQESFDRIKEHFMKRGGNVEIENKNI
;
A
#
# COMPACT_ATOMS: atom_id res chain seq x y z
N MET A 1 -0.46 0.31 -19.15
CA MET A 1 0.94 -0.16 -19.13
C MET A 1 1.92 0.69 -19.94
N ARG A 2 1.56 1.20 -21.14
CA ARG A 2 2.49 2.06 -21.91
C ARG A 2 2.95 3.30 -21.13
N LEU A 3 2.02 4.03 -20.52
CA LEU A 3 2.30 5.22 -19.70
C LEU A 3 3.28 4.95 -18.55
N LEU A 4 3.09 3.84 -17.81
CA LEU A 4 3.98 3.48 -16.69
C LEU A 4 5.42 3.20 -17.16
N ARG A 5 5.58 2.62 -18.35
CA ARG A 5 6.88 2.37 -18.97
C ARG A 5 7.51 3.67 -19.48
N GLU A 6 6.74 4.49 -20.20
CA GLU A 6 7.18 5.78 -20.76
C GLU A 6 7.62 6.75 -19.65
N ASP A 7 6.93 6.75 -18.50
CA ASP A 7 7.23 7.63 -17.36
C ASP A 7 8.27 7.06 -16.38
N GLY A 8 8.88 5.91 -16.70
CA GLY A 8 9.98 5.31 -15.95
C GLY A 8 9.57 4.67 -14.61
N TYR A 9 8.32 4.23 -14.45
CA TYR A 9 7.88 3.49 -13.26
C TYR A 9 8.17 1.99 -13.36
N ILE A 10 8.10 1.43 -14.57
CA ILE A 10 8.33 0.01 -14.83
C ILE A 10 9.27 -0.22 -16.01
N ALA A 11 10.07 -1.27 -15.95
CA ALA A 11 10.70 -1.90 -17.10
C ALA A 11 9.91 -3.16 -17.47
N MET A 12 9.93 -3.54 -18.74
CA MET A 12 9.37 -4.82 -19.15
C MET A 12 10.19 -5.44 -20.27
N ASP A 13 10.59 -6.68 -20.05
CA ASP A 13 11.50 -7.42 -20.93
C ASP A 13 10.80 -7.98 -22.18
N ARG A 14 11.56 -8.74 -22.98
CA ARG A 14 11.05 -9.34 -24.23
C ARG A 14 10.03 -10.47 -24.00
N TYR A 15 9.94 -11.00 -22.78
CA TYR A 15 9.02 -12.06 -22.38
C TYR A 15 7.77 -11.50 -21.69
N GLY A 16 7.71 -10.19 -21.48
CA GLY A 16 6.60 -9.51 -20.83
C GLY A 16 6.72 -9.46 -19.30
N THR A 17 7.86 -9.86 -18.72
CA THR A 17 8.10 -9.73 -17.28
C THR A 17 8.22 -8.26 -16.93
N ILE A 18 7.46 -7.82 -15.92
CA ILE A 18 7.43 -6.43 -15.44
C ILE A 18 8.31 -6.33 -14.20
N THR A 19 9.15 -5.30 -14.15
CA THR A 19 9.99 -4.98 -12.99
C THR A 19 9.75 -3.53 -12.59
N LEU A 20 9.56 -3.28 -11.30
CA LEU A 20 9.49 -1.92 -10.77
C LEU A 20 10.86 -1.25 -10.87
N LEU A 21 10.88 -0.06 -11.46
CA LEU A 21 12.04 0.83 -11.38
C LEU A 21 11.96 1.62 -10.07
N GLU A 22 13.05 2.26 -9.65
CA GLU A 22 13.11 2.98 -8.36
C GLU A 22 11.92 3.93 -8.13
N LYS A 23 11.51 4.67 -9.17
CA LYS A 23 10.37 5.58 -9.13
C LYS A 23 9.04 4.84 -8.89
N GLY A 24 8.87 3.68 -9.53
CA GLY A 24 7.70 2.81 -9.33
C GLY A 24 7.70 2.15 -7.97
N ALA A 25 8.86 1.66 -7.51
CA ALA A 25 9.03 1.04 -6.20
C ALA A 25 8.61 1.99 -5.08
N LYS A 26 9.04 3.27 -5.11
CA LYS A 26 8.63 4.26 -4.10
C LYS A 26 7.11 4.45 -4.00
N ILE A 27 6.41 4.41 -5.12
CA ILE A 27 4.94 4.53 -5.13
C ILE A 27 4.30 3.24 -4.65
N ALA A 28 4.82 2.09 -5.07
CA ALA A 28 4.34 0.79 -4.62
C ALA A 28 4.48 0.64 -3.11
N ASP A 29 5.61 1.05 -2.54
CA ASP A 29 5.87 1.05 -1.10
C ASP A 29 4.86 1.94 -0.35
N GLN A 30 4.55 3.12 -0.88
CA GLN A 30 3.54 4.02 -0.30
C GLN A 30 2.14 3.40 -0.31
N ILE A 31 1.74 2.77 -1.42
CA ILE A 31 0.44 2.10 -1.53
C ILE A 31 0.39 0.92 -0.56
N TYR A 32 1.45 0.12 -0.51
CA TYR A 32 1.56 -1.04 0.38
C TYR A 32 1.53 -0.65 1.86
N GLU A 33 2.20 0.43 2.23
CA GLU A 33 2.12 0.98 3.59
C GLU A 33 0.67 1.34 3.93
N ARG A 34 -0.03 2.02 3.02
CA ARG A 34 -1.43 2.42 3.22
C ARG A 34 -2.33 1.21 3.40
N HIS A 35 -2.20 0.23 2.51
CA HIS A 35 -2.90 -1.05 2.60
C HIS A 35 -2.75 -1.68 3.98
N THR A 36 -1.50 -1.77 4.43
CA THR A 36 -1.14 -2.49 5.65
C THR A 36 -1.69 -1.79 6.88
N ILE A 37 -1.53 -0.47 6.98
CA ILE A 37 -2.03 0.31 8.12
C ILE A 37 -3.56 0.27 8.20
N ILE A 38 -4.24 0.46 7.07
CA ILE A 38 -5.70 0.45 7.03
C ILE A 38 -6.22 -0.96 7.38
N SER A 39 -5.62 -2.01 6.82
CA SER A 39 -5.99 -3.40 7.13
C SER A 39 -5.84 -3.68 8.62
N ARG A 40 -4.70 -3.35 9.23
CA ARG A 40 -4.43 -3.59 10.65
C ARG A 40 -5.38 -2.79 11.55
N MET A 41 -5.64 -1.54 11.21
CA MET A 41 -6.61 -0.71 11.93
C MET A 41 -8.01 -1.33 11.89
N LEU A 42 -8.48 -1.76 10.72
CA LEU A 42 -9.80 -2.41 10.60
C LEU A 42 -9.86 -3.70 11.41
N MET A 43 -8.79 -4.50 11.41
CA MET A 43 -8.70 -5.70 12.24
C MET A 43 -8.76 -5.38 13.74
N GLU A 44 -8.10 -4.32 14.21
CA GLU A 44 -8.19 -3.86 15.61
C GLU A 44 -9.60 -3.37 15.99
N LEU A 45 -10.37 -2.89 15.01
CA LEU A 45 -11.79 -2.55 15.19
C LEU A 45 -12.69 -3.80 15.21
N GLY A 46 -12.14 -5.01 15.03
CA GLY A 46 -12.87 -6.27 15.07
C GLY A 46 -13.33 -6.79 13.70
N VAL A 47 -12.85 -6.19 12.59
CA VAL A 47 -13.16 -6.65 11.24
C VAL A 47 -12.34 -7.92 10.92
N PRO A 48 -12.94 -9.00 10.38
CA PRO A 48 -12.20 -10.18 9.94
C PRO A 48 -11.10 -9.83 8.92
N GLU A 49 -9.97 -10.53 8.99
CA GLU A 49 -8.79 -10.25 8.16
C GLU A 49 -9.07 -10.16 6.65
N GLU A 50 -9.83 -11.12 6.11
CA GLU A 50 -10.23 -11.15 4.69
C GLU A 50 -10.96 -9.87 4.28
N ILE A 51 -11.93 -9.44 5.10
CA ILE A 51 -12.74 -8.24 4.86
C ILE A 51 -11.88 -6.99 5.02
N ALA A 52 -11.05 -6.94 6.07
CA ALA A 52 -10.18 -5.80 6.35
C ALA A 52 -9.19 -5.54 5.19
N LYS A 53 -8.62 -6.60 4.61
CA LYS A 53 -7.73 -6.51 3.46
C LYS A 53 -8.48 -6.07 2.19
N GLU A 54 -9.66 -6.64 1.94
CA GLU A 54 -10.46 -6.26 0.77
C GLU A 54 -10.89 -4.79 0.83
N ASP A 55 -11.34 -4.34 2.00
CA ASP A 55 -11.74 -2.95 2.22
C ASP A 55 -10.54 -2.00 2.15
N ALA A 56 -9.41 -2.37 2.76
CA ALA A 56 -8.18 -1.57 2.68
C ALA A 56 -7.74 -1.34 1.23
N CYS A 57 -7.79 -2.37 0.38
CA CYS A 57 -7.46 -2.29 -1.05
C CYS A 57 -8.29 -1.21 -1.78
N LYS A 58 -9.55 -0.99 -1.38
CA LYS A 58 -10.40 0.07 -1.95
C LYS A 58 -10.10 1.43 -1.33
N VAL A 59 -9.95 1.45 0.00
CA VAL A 59 -9.80 2.68 0.79
C VAL A 59 -8.44 3.34 0.56
N GLU A 60 -7.36 2.57 0.40
CA GLU A 60 -6.00 3.09 0.21
C GLU A 60 -5.87 4.00 -1.01
N HIS A 61 -6.62 3.71 -2.07
CA HIS A 61 -6.65 4.48 -3.31
C HIS A 61 -7.59 5.69 -3.25
N ALA A 62 -8.57 5.69 -2.34
CA ALA A 62 -9.58 6.74 -2.23
C ALA A 62 -9.24 7.81 -1.18
N LEU A 63 -8.47 7.46 -0.15
CA LEU A 63 -8.10 8.39 0.92
C LEU A 63 -7.13 9.46 0.42
N SER A 64 -7.35 10.71 0.84
CA SER A 64 -6.34 11.75 0.69
C SER A 64 -5.08 11.41 1.52
N GLN A 65 -3.94 12.03 1.18
CA GLN A 65 -2.73 11.89 1.98
C GLN A 65 -2.97 12.37 3.42
N GLU A 66 -3.62 13.52 3.60
CA GLU A 66 -3.91 14.09 4.92
C GLU A 66 -4.75 13.16 5.78
N SER A 67 -5.82 12.57 5.24
CA SER A 67 -6.67 11.64 5.99
C SER A 67 -5.90 10.39 6.40
N PHE A 68 -5.08 9.85 5.50
CA PHE A 68 -4.24 8.71 5.82
C PHE A 68 -3.22 9.02 6.92
N ASP A 69 -2.55 10.16 6.87
CA ASP A 69 -1.56 10.55 7.87
C ASP A 69 -2.19 10.64 9.27
N ARG A 70 -3.40 11.21 9.38
CA ARG A 70 -4.13 11.29 10.65
C ARG A 70 -4.59 9.92 11.14
N ILE A 71 -5.02 9.04 10.24
CA ILE A 71 -5.39 7.66 10.57
C ILE A 71 -4.17 6.91 11.10
N LYS A 72 -3.04 6.97 10.39
CA LYS A 72 -1.77 6.36 10.78
C LYS A 72 -1.32 6.85 12.15
N GLU A 73 -1.32 8.17 12.37
CA GLU A 73 -0.96 8.75 13.67
C GLU A 73 -1.87 8.25 14.79
N HIS A 74 -3.19 8.19 14.55
CA HIS A 74 -4.16 7.69 15.52
C HIS A 74 -3.93 6.22 15.87
N PHE A 75 -3.67 5.39 14.85
CA PHE A 75 -3.38 3.97 15.00
C PHE A 75 -2.12 3.73 15.84
N MET A 76 -1.02 4.43 15.51
CA MET A 76 0.25 4.31 16.22
C MET A 76 0.14 4.77 17.69
N LYS A 77 -0.62 5.83 17.98
CA LYS A 77 -0.84 6.32 19.35
C LYS A 77 -1.59 5.32 20.24
N ARG A 78 -2.37 4.40 19.67
CA ARG A 78 -3.09 3.36 20.41
C ARG A 78 -2.25 2.11 20.66
N GLY A 79 -0.97 2.10 20.26
CA GLY A 79 -0.08 0.96 20.39
C GLY A 79 -0.20 -0.04 19.24
N GLY A 80 -0.80 0.37 18.11
CA GLY A 80 -0.87 -0.46 16.92
C GLY A 80 0.53 -0.79 16.42
N ASN A 81 0.81 -2.09 16.24
CA ASN A 81 2.10 -2.57 15.71
C ASN A 81 1.92 -2.99 14.25
N VAL A 82 2.77 -2.45 13.38
CA VAL A 82 2.86 -2.88 11.98
C VAL A 82 4.27 -3.35 11.70
N GLU A 83 4.44 -4.66 11.58
CA GLU A 83 5.62 -5.20 10.90
C GLU A 83 5.40 -5.00 9.39
N ILE A 84 6.08 -4.01 8.82
CA ILE A 84 6.12 -3.84 7.37
C ILE A 84 7.07 -4.92 6.85
N GLU A 85 6.53 -6.10 6.52
CA GLU A 85 7.29 -7.09 5.76
C GLU A 85 7.59 -6.49 4.39
N ASN A 86 8.84 -6.05 4.18
CA ASN A 86 9.35 -5.75 2.86
C ASN A 86 9.42 -7.05 2.05
N LYS A 87 8.28 -7.48 1.50
CA LYS A 87 8.28 -8.46 0.42
C LYS A 87 8.80 -7.74 -0.80
N ASN A 88 10.09 -7.88 -1.07
CA ASN A 88 10.71 -7.48 -2.32
C ASN A 88 9.84 -8.00 -3.48
N ILE A 89 9.12 -7.08 -4.13
CA ILE A 89 8.38 -7.30 -5.37
C ILE A 89 9.39 -7.33 -6.52
#